data_AF-A0A437J3W8-F1
#
_entry.id   AF-A0A437J3W8-F1
#
_cell.length_a   1.000
_cell.length_b   1.000
_cell.length_c   1.000
_cell.angle_alpha   90.00
_cell.angle_beta   90.00
_cell.angle_gamma   90.00
#
_symmetry.space_group_name_H-M   'P 1'
#
loop_
_entity.id
_entity.type
_entity.pdbx_description
1 polymer ?
#
loop_
_entity_poly.entity_id
_entity_poly.type
_entity_poly.pdbx_seq_one_letter_code
_entity_poly.pdbx_strand_id
1 'polypeptide(L)' 'MRKIRPASEETRETVAQAIEHLRQARTLLRESGAPRAAEAARHALRSAQGAARHADHRFRRSLP' A
#
# COMPACT_ATOMS: atom_id res chain seq x y z
N MET A 1 -25.06 7.61 -2.13
CA MET A 1 -23.83 7.66 -2.96
C MET A 1 -22.63 7.95 -2.08
N ARG A 2 -21.65 7.03 -2.00
CA ARG A 2 -20.41 7.25 -1.22
C ARG A 2 -19.55 8.23 -2.03
N LYS A 3 -19.27 9.42 -1.49
CA LYS A 3 -18.40 10.43 -2.15
C LYS A 3 -17.05 9.77 -2.44
N ILE A 4 -16.74 9.55 -3.72
CA ILE A 4 -15.40 9.11 -4.14
C ILE A 4 -14.50 10.33 -3.89
N ARG A 5 -13.77 10.32 -2.77
CA ARG A 5 -12.75 11.36 -2.53
C ARG A 5 -11.78 11.32 -3.71
N PRO A 6 -11.46 12.47 -4.34
CA PRO A 6 -10.37 12.53 -5.29
C PRO A 6 -9.12 11.98 -4.59
N ALA A 7 -8.34 11.16 -5.29
CA ALA A 7 -7.07 10.70 -4.74
C ALA A 7 -6.16 11.92 -4.67
N SER A 8 -6.09 12.55 -3.50
CA SER A 8 -5.14 13.61 -3.21
C SER A 8 -3.72 13.04 -3.25
N GLU A 9 -2.74 13.92 -3.44
CA GLU A 9 -1.32 13.59 -3.29
C GLU A 9 -1.04 12.92 -1.93
N GLU A 10 -1.71 13.42 -0.87
CA GLU A 10 -1.72 12.82 0.47
C GLU A 10 -2.18 11.35 0.48
N THR A 11 -3.17 10.97 -0.34
CA THR A 11 -3.61 9.56 -0.45
C THR A 11 -2.50 8.70 -1.06
N ARG A 12 -1.77 9.24 -2.05
CA ARG A 12 -0.65 8.54 -2.70
C ARG A 12 0.52 8.38 -1.73
N GLU A 13 0.84 9.42 -0.98
CA GLU A 13 1.88 9.39 0.06
C GLU A 13 1.53 8.41 1.18
N THR A 14 0.30 8.42 1.68
CA THR A 14 -0.15 7.50 2.73
C THR A 14 0.00 6.04 2.30
N VAL A 15 -0.40 5.73 1.05
CA VAL A 15 -0.25 4.37 0.52
C VAL A 15 1.22 4.00 0.32
N ALA A 16 2.07 4.94 -0.12
CA ALA A 16 3.51 4.71 -0.26
C ALA A 16 4.17 4.39 1.10
N GLN A 17 3.83 5.16 2.15
CA GLN A 17 4.31 4.91 3.52
C GLN A 17 3.86 3.54 4.02
N ALA A 18 2.60 3.16 3.81
CA ALA A 18 2.10 1.84 4.20
C ALA A 18 2.85 0.69 3.50
N ILE A 19 3.17 0.84 2.21
CA ILE A 19 3.98 -0.15 1.48
C ILE A 19 5.37 -0.28 2.10
N GLU A 20 5.98 0.83 2.49
CA GLU A 20 7.32 0.80 3.08
C GLU A 20 7.34 0.13 4.45
N HIS A 21 6.39 0.45 5.32
CA HIS A 21 6.24 -0.24 6.60
C HIS A 21 6.01 -1.74 6.43
N LEU A 22 5.23 -2.16 5.44
CA LEU A 22 5.02 -3.59 5.15
C LEU A 22 6.29 -4.28 4.65
N ARG A 23 7.17 -3.58 3.91
CA ARG A 23 8.48 -4.12 3.52
C ARG A 23 9.37 -4.33 4.73
N GLN A 24 9.48 -3.32 5.59
CA GLN A 24 10.28 -3.36 6.81
C GLN A 24 9.78 -4.48 7.73
N ALA A 25 8.48 -4.53 8.00
CA ALA A 25 7.87 -5.58 8.82
C ALA A 25 8.14 -6.97 8.25
N ARG A 26 7.99 -7.17 6.93
CA ARG A 26 8.30 -8.45 6.28
C ARG A 26 9.76 -8.85 6.47
N THR A 27 10.70 -7.92 6.38
CA THR A 27 12.13 -8.20 6.58
C THR A 27 12.38 -8.66 8.02
N LEU A 28 11.92 -7.90 9.01
CA LEU A 28 12.06 -8.25 10.43
C LEU A 28 11.45 -9.61 10.76
N LEU A 29 10.25 -9.91 10.21
CA LEU A 29 9.58 -11.20 10.43
C LEU A 29 10.32 -12.39 9.80
N ARG A 30 11.08 -12.17 8.71
CA ARG A 30 11.92 -13.21 8.12
C ARG A 30 13.16 -13.45 8.99
N GLU A 31 13.79 -12.38 9.44
CA GLU A 31 14.98 -12.42 10.31
C GLU A 31 14.66 -13.04 11.66
N SER A 32 13.46 -12.80 12.20
CA SER A 32 13.00 -13.38 13.47
C SER A 32 12.54 -14.84 13.36
N GLY A 33 12.62 -15.47 12.18
CA GLY A 33 12.16 -16.85 11.98
C GLY A 33 10.64 -17.03 12.06
N ALA A 34 9.84 -16.02 11.73
CA ALA A 34 8.38 -16.06 11.74
C ALA A 34 7.80 -16.17 10.30
N PRO A 35 7.92 -17.34 9.62
CA PRO A 35 7.63 -17.47 8.19
C PRO A 35 6.16 -17.20 7.82
N ARG A 36 5.21 -17.63 8.66
CA ARG A 36 3.77 -17.40 8.42
C ARG A 36 3.40 -15.92 8.51
N ALA A 37 3.99 -15.20 9.46
CA ALA A 37 3.78 -13.77 9.59
C ALA A 37 4.43 -13.00 8.42
N ALA A 38 5.63 -13.39 7.99
CA ALA A 38 6.27 -12.82 6.81
C ALA A 38 5.45 -13.06 5.52
N GLU A 39 4.80 -14.21 5.40
CA GLU A 39 3.87 -14.49 4.32
C GLU A 39 2.62 -13.59 4.37
N ALA A 40 2.00 -13.43 5.54
CA ALA A 40 0.88 -12.51 5.72
C ALA A 40 1.26 -11.07 5.32
N ALA A 41 2.44 -10.60 5.74
CA ALA A 41 2.98 -9.30 5.33
C ALA A 41 3.17 -9.20 3.80
N ARG A 42 3.61 -10.28 3.14
CA ARG A 42 3.70 -10.36 1.68
C ARG A 42 2.33 -10.23 1.00
N HIS A 43 1.28 -10.86 1.54
CA HIS A 43 -0.08 -10.72 1.03
C HIS A 43 -0.60 -9.29 1.20
N ALA A 44 -0.41 -8.69 2.37
CA ALA A 44 -0.78 -7.30 2.64
C ALA A 44 -0.05 -6.34 1.67
N LEU A 45 1.23 -6.56 1.41
CA LEU A 45 2.03 -5.76 0.48
C LEU A 45 1.49 -5.80 -0.95
N ARG A 46 1.07 -6.98 -1.44
CA ARG A 46 0.43 -7.11 -2.77
C ARG A 46 -0.88 -6.33 -2.84
N SER A 47 -1.68 -6.37 -1.77
CA SER A 47 -2.93 -5.59 -1.67
C SER A 47 -2.66 -4.08 -1.70
N ALA A 48 -1.70 -3.61 -0.90
CA ALA A 48 -1.31 -2.20 -0.84
C ALA A 48 -0.76 -1.68 -2.19
N GLN A 49 0.01 -2.50 -2.92
CA GLN A 49 0.44 -2.18 -4.28
C GLN A 49 -0.72 -2.02 -5.26
N GLY A 50 -1.77 -2.86 -5.13
CA GLY A 50 -3.01 -2.69 -5.90
C GLY A 50 -3.71 -1.37 -5.57
N ALA A 51 -3.79 -1.01 -4.29
CA ALA A 51 -4.33 0.29 -3.86
C ALA A 51 -3.53 1.47 -4.42
N ALA A 52 -2.20 1.37 -4.48
CA ALA A 52 -1.34 2.41 -5.07
C ALA A 52 -1.67 2.62 -6.55
N ARG A 53 -1.83 1.54 -7.33
CA ARG A 53 -2.24 1.62 -8.75
C ARG A 53 -3.60 2.29 -8.91
N HIS A 54 -4.55 2.00 -8.02
CA HIS A 54 -5.85 2.65 -8.04
C HIS A 54 -5.76 4.14 -7.67
N ALA A 55 -4.93 4.50 -6.69
CA ALA A 55 -4.70 5.89 -6.32
C ALA A 55 -4.04 6.67 -7.47
N ASP A 56 -2.99 6.12 -8.08
CA ASP A 56 -2.32 6.72 -9.25
C ASP A 56 -3.28 6.88 -10.43
N HIS A 57 -4.11 5.86 -10.71
CA HIS A 57 -5.10 5.93 -11.79
C HIS A 57 -6.12 7.06 -11.54
N ARG A 58 -6.60 7.20 -10.31
CA ARG A 58 -7.51 8.30 -9.94
C ARG A 58 -6.84 9.66 -10.06
N PHE A 59 -5.62 9.80 -9.54
CA PHE A 59 -4.83 11.02 -9.60
C PHE A 59 -4.63 11.49 -11.05
N ARG A 60 -4.23 10.58 -11.96
CA ARG A 60 -4.08 10.89 -13.39
C ARG A 60 -5.38 11.34 -14.07
N ARG A 61 -6.53 10.80 -13.65
CA ARG A 61 -7.83 11.21 -14.20
C ARG A 61 -8.35 12.53 -13.65
N SER A 62 -7.80 13.01 -12.53
CA SER A 62 -8.13 14.29 -11.92
C SER A 62 -7.17 15.43 -12.31
N LEU A 63 -6.08 15.13 -13.01
CA LEU A 63 -5.23 16.14 -13.65
C LEU A 63 -5.93 16.68 -14.91
N PRO A 64 -6.02 18.01 -15.09
CA PRO A 64 -6.60 18.64 -16.29
C PRO A 64 -5.79 18.39 -17.56
#